data_AF-A0A955QJV3-F1
#
_entry.id   AF-A0A955QJV3-F1
#
_cell.length_a   1.000
_cell.length_b   1.000
_cell.length_c   1.000
_cell.angle_alpha   90.00
_cell.angle_beta   90.00
_cell.angle_gamma   90.00
#
_symmetry.space_group_name_H-M   'P 1'
#
loop_
_entity.id
_entity.type
_entity.pdbx_description
1 polymer ?
#
loop_
_entity_poly.entity_id
_entity_poly.type
_entity_poly.pdbx_seq_one_letter_code
_entity_poly.pdbx_strand_id
1 'polypeptide(L)'
;MQRLDLRNPGIPDLQFVLMVGALCTSDVASLNVPQSVRDDVFDRCWRLLHEEPPPQDPAARVLDLRQGDETTLEALVTLIRMAFEDHGFAELTWDHPP
;
A
#
# COMPACT_ATOMS: atom_id res chain seq x y z
N MET A 1 -0.96 1.11 19.31
CA MET A 1 -1.23 2.01 18.19
C MET A 1 0.05 2.43 17.47
N GLN A 2 0.19 1.98 16.23
CA GLN A 2 1.19 2.39 15.25
C GLN A 2 0.57 3.43 14.30
N ARG A 3 1.41 4.27 13.70
CA ARG A 3 0.98 5.30 12.75
C ARG A 3 1.98 5.43 11.61
N LEU A 4 1.48 5.62 10.40
CA LEU A 4 2.25 5.95 9.21
C LEU A 4 1.66 7.22 8.57
N ASP A 5 2.44 8.29 8.55
CA ASP A 5 2.10 9.49 7.76
C ASP A 5 2.35 9.20 6.27
N LEU A 6 1.33 9.35 5.44
CA LEU A 6 1.43 8.99 4.02
C LEU A 6 2.26 9.99 3.21
N ARG A 7 2.34 11.25 3.67
CA ARG A 7 3.09 12.32 2.98
C ARG A 7 4.53 12.37 3.44
N ASN A 8 4.79 12.18 4.73
CA ASN A 8 6.13 12.18 5.29
C ASN A 8 6.34 10.95 6.19
N PRO A 9 6.54 9.75 5.59
CA PRO A 9 6.55 8.50 6.33
C PRO A 9 7.79 8.30 7.22
N GLY A 10 8.84 9.11 7.05
CA GLY A 10 10.07 9.01 7.85
C GLY A 10 10.87 7.71 7.64
N ILE A 11 10.51 6.93 6.61
CA ILE A 11 11.16 5.67 6.21
C ILE A 11 11.50 5.71 4.71
N PRO A 12 12.46 4.91 4.24
CA PRO A 12 12.79 4.82 2.83
C PRO A 12 11.60 4.41 1.96
N ASP A 13 11.56 4.88 0.72
CA ASP A 13 10.46 4.63 -0.22
C ASP A 13 10.15 3.14 -0.41
N LEU A 14 11.19 2.30 -0.52
CA LEU A 14 11.01 0.85 -0.62
C LEU A 14 10.28 0.29 0.59
N GLN A 15 10.66 0.71 1.80
CA GLN A 15 10.00 0.26 3.03
C GLN A 15 8.57 0.80 3.11
N PHE A 16 8.34 2.04 2.66
CA PHE A 16 7.01 2.63 2.60
C PHE A 16 6.07 1.84 1.69
N VAL A 17 6.48 1.56 0.45
CA VAL A 17 5.66 0.80 -0.51
C VAL A 17 5.38 -0.61 0.00
N LEU A 18 6.40 -1.31 0.50
CA LEU A 18 6.23 -2.67 1.04
C LEU A 18 5.30 -2.70 2.26
N MET A 19 5.44 -1.74 3.19
CA MET A 19 4.58 -1.62 4.37
C MET A 19 3.13 -1.37 3.97
N VAL A 20 2.90 -0.39 3.10
CA VAL A 20 1.55 -0.07 2.63
C VAL A 20 0.94 -1.25 1.88
N GLY A 21 1.70 -1.91 1.00
CA GLY A 21 1.26 -3.10 0.29
C GLY A 21 0.84 -4.21 1.24
N ALA A 22 1.66 -4.50 2.26
CA ALA A 22 1.35 -5.49 3.28
C ALA A 22 0.11 -5.10 4.11
N LEU A 23 -0.02 -3.83 4.52
CA LEU A 23 -1.21 -3.36 5.24
C LEU A 23 -2.46 -3.52 4.40
N CYS A 24 -2.39 -3.22 3.10
CA CYS A 24 -3.52 -3.34 2.17
C CYS A 24 -3.99 -4.79 1.99
N THR A 25 -3.14 -5.79 2.22
CA THR A 25 -3.47 -7.22 2.08
C THR A 25 -3.57 -7.97 3.40
N SER A 26 -3.36 -7.29 4.53
CA SER A 26 -3.40 -7.88 5.88
C SER A 26 -4.80 -8.02 6.47
N ASP A 27 -5.03 -8.97 7.38
CA ASP A 27 -6.31 -9.07 8.11
C ASP A 27 -6.35 -8.16 9.37
N VAL A 28 -5.61 -7.04 9.36
CA VAL A 28 -5.54 -6.12 10.51
C VAL A 28 -6.87 -5.38 10.67
N ALA A 29 -7.74 -5.92 11.54
CA ALA A 29 -9.07 -5.37 11.81
C ALA A 29 -9.05 -3.97 12.46
N SER A 30 -7.94 -3.59 13.08
CA SER A 30 -7.75 -2.27 13.73
C SER A 30 -7.26 -1.19 12.75
N LEU A 31 -6.99 -1.54 11.49
CA LEU A 31 -6.55 -0.57 10.49
C LEU A 31 -7.70 0.42 10.21
N ASN A 32 -7.41 1.71 10.27
CA ASN A 32 -8.40 2.78 10.07
C ASN A 32 -8.96 2.90 8.64
N VAL A 33 -8.47 2.09 7.71
CA VAL A 33 -8.85 2.12 6.29
C VAL A 33 -9.79 0.95 5.96
N PRO A 34 -10.96 1.21 5.34
CA PRO A 34 -11.86 0.16 4.85
C PRO A 34 -11.19 -0.76 3.82
N GLN A 35 -11.60 -2.03 3.80
CA GLN A 35 -11.08 -3.02 2.84
C GLN A 35 -11.20 -2.56 1.38
N SER A 36 -12.31 -1.92 1.00
CA SER A 36 -12.52 -1.42 -0.37
C SER A 36 -11.49 -0.39 -0.82
N VAL A 37 -11.00 0.45 0.09
CA VAL A 37 -9.95 1.45 -0.21
C VAL A 37 -8.59 0.77 -0.32
N ARG A 38 -8.32 -0.20 0.56
CA ARG A 38 -7.11 -1.01 0.52
C ARG A 38 -6.99 -1.81 -0.77
N ASP A 39 -8.10 -2.38 -1.23
CA ASP A 39 -8.18 -3.13 -2.48
C ASP A 39 -7.91 -2.22 -3.68
N ASP A 40 -8.51 -1.02 -3.72
CA ASP A 40 -8.26 -0.03 -4.78
C ASP A 40 -6.79 0.41 -4.82
N VAL A 41 -6.20 0.73 -3.67
CA VAL A 41 -4.76 1.11 -3.59
C VAL A 41 -3.88 -0.02 -4.11
N PHE A 42 -4.10 -1.25 -3.67
CA PHE A 42 -3.33 -2.41 -4.12
C PHE A 42 -3.52 -2.65 -5.63
N ASP A 43 -4.75 -2.63 -6.12
CA ASP A 43 -5.06 -2.90 -7.52
C ASP A 43 -4.42 -1.84 -8.44
N ARG A 44 -4.39 -0.58 -8.02
CA ARG A 44 -3.67 0.49 -8.76
C ARG A 44 -2.16 0.25 -8.76
N CYS A 45 -1.56 -0.15 -7.63
CA CYS A 45 -0.14 -0.51 -7.57
C CYS A 45 0.18 -1.73 -8.45
N TRP A 46 -0.68 -2.74 -8.43
CA TRP A 46 -0.54 -3.95 -9.23
C TRP A 46 -0.53 -3.63 -10.73
N ARG A 47 -1.49 -2.82 -11.20
CA ARG A 47 -1.57 -2.42 -12.62
C ARG A 47 -0.40 -1.56 -13.10
N LEU A 48 0.35 -0.94 -12.18
CA LEU A 48 1.60 -0.25 -12.52
C LEU A 48 2.71 -1.26 -12.82
N LEU A 49 2.73 -2.40 -12.10
CA LEU A 49 3.80 -3.40 -12.16
C LEU A 49 3.52 -4.54 -13.15
N HIS A 50 2.24 -4.79 -13.45
CA HIS A 50 1.79 -5.96 -14.20
C HIS A 50 0.74 -5.58 -15.26
N GLU A 51 0.80 -6.26 -16.40
CA GLU A 51 -0.23 -6.14 -17.45
C GLU A 51 -1.49 -6.96 -17.15
N GLU A 52 -1.36 -7.95 -16.27
CA GLU A 52 -2.43 -8.87 -15.86
C GLU A 52 -3.30 -8.28 -14.75
N PRO A 53 -4.58 -8.72 -14.62
CA PRO A 53 -5.41 -8.29 -13.50
C PRO A 53 -4.85 -8.76 -12.14
N PRO A 54 -5.14 -8.02 -11.05
CA PRO A 54 -4.67 -8.39 -9.72
C PRO A 54 -5.24 -9.75 -9.29
N PRO A 55 -4.48 -10.53 -8.49
CA PRO A 55 -4.93 -11.83 -8.00
C PRO A 55 -6.21 -11.71 -7.20
N GLN A 56 -7.11 -12.69 -7.42
CA GLN A 56 -8.36 -12.82 -6.66
C GLN A 56 -8.15 -13.51 -5.32
N ASP A 57 -7.11 -14.36 -5.21
CA ASP A 57 -6.70 -14.97 -3.96
C ASP A 57 -5.93 -13.94 -3.11
N PRO A 58 -6.44 -13.57 -1.91
CA PRO A 58 -5.75 -12.65 -1.02
C PRO A 58 -4.31 -13.07 -0.69
N ALA A 59 -4.05 -14.38 -0.57
CA ALA A 59 -2.71 -14.88 -0.25
C ALA A 59 -1.71 -14.66 -1.39
N ALA A 60 -2.19 -14.50 -2.63
CA ALA A 60 -1.38 -14.21 -3.80
C ALA A 60 -1.16 -12.71 -4.04
N ARG A 61 -1.85 -11.83 -3.29
CA ARG A 61 -1.72 -10.37 -3.41
C ARG A 61 -0.40 -9.90 -2.77
N VAL A 62 0.69 -10.04 -3.51
CA VAL A 62 2.04 -9.64 -3.11
C VAL A 62 2.63 -8.73 -4.18
N LEU A 63 3.12 -7.55 -3.79
CA LEU A 63 3.86 -6.68 -4.70
C LEU A 63 5.32 -7.13 -4.76
N ASP A 64 5.76 -7.60 -5.93
CA ASP A 64 7.16 -7.95 -6.17
C ASP A 64 7.92 -6.77 -6.79
N LEU A 65 8.78 -6.15 -6.00
CA LEU A 65 9.57 -4.98 -6.41
C LEU A 65 11.00 -5.34 -6.82
N ARG A 66 11.36 -6.63 -6.89
CA ARG A 66 12.76 -7.05 -7.16
C ARG A 66 13.25 -6.64 -8.55
N GLN A 67 12.35 -6.44 -9.50
CA GLN A 67 12.66 -6.00 -10.87
C GLN A 67 12.38 -4.50 -11.09
N GLY A 68 11.85 -3.80 -10.08
CA GLY A 68 11.56 -2.38 -10.17
C GLY A 68 12.83 -1.55 -10.11
N ASP A 69 12.89 -0.49 -10.92
CA ASP A 69 13.91 0.55 -10.82
C ASP A 69 13.44 1.69 -9.90
N GLU A 70 14.33 2.68 -9.70
CA GLU A 70 14.05 3.85 -8.85
C GLU A 70 12.84 4.64 -9.35
N THR A 71 12.68 4.78 -10.67
CA THR A 71 11.52 5.45 -11.28
C THR A 71 10.21 4.71 -10.99
N THR A 72 10.21 3.38 -11.05
CA THR A 72 9.06 2.55 -10.69
C THR A 72 8.70 2.74 -9.22
N LEU A 73 9.70 2.78 -8.35
CA LEU A 73 9.51 3.00 -6.92
C LEU A 73 8.91 4.38 -6.63
N GLU A 74 9.42 5.45 -7.23
CA GLU A 74 8.89 6.81 -7.12
C GLU A 74 7.44 6.91 -7.61
N ALA A 75 7.13 6.23 -8.72
CA ALA A 75 5.77 6.14 -9.25
C ALA A 75 4.81 5.44 -8.28
N LEU A 76 5.23 4.35 -7.65
CA LEU A 76 4.44 3.65 -6.62
C LEU A 76 4.19 4.53 -5.40
N VAL A 77 5.22 5.23 -4.90
CA VAL A 77 5.07 6.17 -3.77
C VAL A 77 4.03 7.25 -4.09
N THR A 78 4.12 7.84 -5.28
CA THR A 78 3.19 8.88 -5.73
C THR A 78 1.78 8.34 -5.85
N LEU A 79 1.62 7.18 -6.48
CA LEU A 79 0.33 6.53 -6.69
C LEU A 79 -0.34 6.15 -5.37
N ILE A 80 0.42 5.62 -4.41
CA ILE A 80 -0.09 5.29 -3.06
C ILE A 80 -0.63 6.55 -2.39
N ARG A 81 0.15 7.65 -2.40
CA ARG A 81 -0.25 8.92 -1.79
C ARG A 81 -1.53 9.45 -2.40
N MET A 82 -1.59 9.52 -3.73
CA MET A 82 -2.76 9.98 -4.46
C MET A 82 -3.98 9.10 -4.20
N ALA A 83 -3.82 7.79 -4.23
CA ALA A 83 -4.93 6.86 -4.01
C ALA A 83 -5.53 7.02 -2.62
N PHE A 84 -4.71 7.13 -1.56
CA PHE A 84 -5.24 7.39 -0.23
C PHE A 84 -5.84 8.79 -0.07
N GLU A 85 -5.24 9.80 -0.70
CA GLU A 85 -5.74 11.18 -0.69
C GLU A 85 -7.11 11.29 -1.37
N ASP A 86 -7.33 10.59 -2.48
CA ASP A 86 -8.63 10.49 -3.16
C ASP A 86 -9.74 9.98 -2.22
N HIS A 87 -9.37 9.11 -1.28
CA HIS A 87 -10.27 8.54 -0.26
C HIS A 87 -10.25 9.31 1.08
N GLY A 88 -9.53 10.43 1.16
CA GLY A 88 -9.48 11.30 2.34
C GLY A 88 -8.55 10.84 3.47
N PHE A 89 -7.61 9.94 3.20
CA PHE A 89 -6.65 9.45 4.18
C PHE A 89 -5.30 10.18 4.06
N ALA A 90 -4.89 10.84 5.14
CA ALA A 90 -3.55 11.42 5.28
C ALA A 90 -2.59 10.53 6.10
N GLU A 91 -3.14 9.61 6.90
CA GLU A 91 -2.39 8.71 7.77
C GLU A 91 -3.04 7.33 7.85
N LEU A 92 -2.22 6.30 7.99
CA LEU A 92 -2.65 4.95 8.36
C LEU A 92 -2.38 4.74 9.85
N THR A 93 -3.35 4.16 10.55
CA THR A 93 -3.23 3.82 11.96
C THR A 93 -3.77 2.43 12.21
N TRP A 94 -3.08 1.65 13.03
CA TRP A 94 -3.49 0.31 13.42
C TRP A 94 -2.93 -0.06 14.78
N ASP A 95 -3.55 -1.04 15.43
CA ASP A 95 -3.00 -1.62 16.64
C ASP A 95 -2.10 -2.80 16.31
N HIS A 96 -0.91 -2.80 16.93
CA HIS A 96 -0.06 -3.97 16.98
C HIS A 96 -0.42 -4.73 18.27
N PRO A 97 -0.83 -6.01 18.20
CA PRO A 97 -0.96 -6.80 19.41
C PRO A 97 0.40 -6.86 20.14
N PRO A 98 0.39 -6.94 21.49
CA PRO A 98 1.60 -7.05 22.29
C PRO A 98 2.40 -8.33 22.01
#